data_AF-A0A534PKH1-F1
#
_entry.id   AF-A0A534PKH1-F1
#
_cell.length_a   1.000
_cell.length_b   1.000
_cell.length_c   1.000
_cell.angle_alpha   90.00
_cell.angle_beta   90.00
_cell.angle_gamma   90.00
#
_symmetry.space_group_name_H-M   'P 1'
#
loop_
_entity.id
_entity.type
_entity.pdbx_description
1 polymer ?
#
loop_
_entity_poly.entity_id
_entity_poly.type
_entity_poly.pdbx_seq_one_letter_code
_entity_poly.pdbx_strand_id
1 'polypeptide(L)'
;MGKKSPLPPWLEHAAQVKKKMKERGFKMADRVQICQGCGEYAEETWSLRGPEGLGGRDVVACMNCGRARSWRGSGQQRAVEEPFDLLGFLGISPERTEPS
;
A
#
# COMPACT_ATOMS: atom_id res chain seq x y z
N MET A 1 18.84 -16.66 -18.98
CA MET A 1 17.40 -16.43 -19.26
C MET A 1 16.70 -16.29 -17.92
N GLY A 2 16.61 -15.06 -17.39
CA GLY A 2 15.97 -14.79 -16.11
C GLY A 2 14.48 -15.04 -16.26
N LYS A 3 14.00 -16.12 -15.64
CA LYS A 3 12.56 -16.42 -15.57
C LYS A 3 11.95 -15.27 -14.78
N LYS A 4 11.33 -14.29 -15.45
CA LYS A 4 10.44 -13.34 -14.80
C LYS A 4 9.35 -14.20 -14.19
N SER A 5 9.46 -14.48 -12.89
CA SER A 5 8.40 -15.14 -12.13
C SER A 5 7.09 -14.47 -12.52
N PRO A 6 6.01 -15.24 -12.79
CA PRO A 6 4.72 -14.64 -13.09
C PRO A 6 4.44 -13.62 -12.00
N LEU A 7 4.19 -12.38 -12.43
CA LEU A 7 3.96 -11.28 -11.53
C LEU A 7 2.86 -11.72 -10.56
N PRO A 8 3.11 -11.73 -9.24
CA PRO A 8 2.14 -12.26 -8.30
C PRO A 8 0.82 -11.45 -8.42
N PRO A 9 -0.35 -12.10 -8.29
CA PRO A 9 -1.66 -11.59 -8.74
C PRO A 9 -2.07 -10.23 -8.15
N TRP A 10 -1.49 -9.88 -7.02
CA TRP A 10 -1.73 -8.61 -6.37
C TRP A 10 -1.06 -7.42 -7.14
N LEU A 11 -0.18 -7.66 -8.12
CA LEU A 11 0.34 -6.61 -9.02
C LEU A 11 -0.75 -6.06 -9.96
N GLU A 12 -1.75 -6.87 -10.35
CA GLU A 12 -2.95 -6.37 -11.02
C GLU A 12 -3.75 -5.42 -10.11
N HIS A 13 -3.66 -5.62 -8.80
CA HIS A 13 -4.25 -4.72 -7.82
C HIS A 13 -3.38 -3.50 -7.54
N ALA A 14 -2.09 -3.49 -7.85
CA ALA A 14 -1.20 -2.36 -7.57
C ALA A 14 -1.66 -1.06 -8.25
N ALA A 15 -2.13 -1.14 -9.50
CA ALA A 15 -2.70 0.01 -10.20
C ALA A 15 -4.01 0.50 -9.55
N GLN A 16 -4.86 -0.43 -9.11
CA GLN A 16 -6.11 -0.12 -8.42
C GLN A 16 -5.86 0.48 -7.02
N VAL A 17 -4.89 -0.05 -6.28
CA VAL A 17 -4.41 0.47 -5.00
C VAL A 17 -3.95 1.91 -5.19
N LYS A 18 -3.09 2.19 -6.18
CA LYS A 18 -2.63 3.55 -6.50
C LYS A 18 -3.79 4.50 -6.79
N LYS A 19 -4.77 4.04 -7.58
CA LYS A 19 -5.97 4.81 -7.91
C LYS A 19 -6.78 5.12 -6.65
N LYS A 20 -7.14 4.10 -5.86
CA LYS A 20 -7.93 4.23 -4.63
C LYS A 20 -7.22 5.10 -3.58
N MET A 21 -5.90 4.96 -3.43
CA MET A 21 -5.09 5.82 -2.56
C MET A 21 -5.21 7.29 -2.96
N LYS A 22 -5.03 7.61 -4.25
CA LYS A 22 -5.20 8.98 -4.77
C LYS A 22 -6.63 9.49 -4.58
N GLU A 23 -7.64 8.67 -4.85
CA GLU A 23 -9.07 9.01 -4.63
C GLU A 23 -9.37 9.34 -3.16
N ARG A 24 -8.71 8.64 -2.23
CA ARG A 24 -8.78 8.90 -0.79
C ARG A 24 -7.95 10.10 -0.33
N GLY A 25 -7.21 10.75 -1.23
CA GLY A 25 -6.37 11.92 -0.94
C GLY A 25 -4.95 11.60 -0.47
N PHE A 26 -4.51 10.34 -0.52
CA PHE A 26 -3.12 9.99 -0.19
C PHE A 26 -2.17 10.50 -1.27
N LYS A 27 -1.05 11.06 -0.83
CA LYS A 27 0.06 11.46 -1.69
C LYS A 27 1.14 10.40 -1.67
N MET A 28 1.49 9.88 -2.84
CA MET A 28 2.63 8.99 -2.99
C MET A 28 3.93 9.77 -2.76
N ALA A 29 4.86 9.21 -2.02
CA ALA A 29 6.24 9.68 -2.02
C ALA A 29 6.89 9.35 -3.37
N ASP A 30 7.75 10.22 -3.86
CA ASP A 30 8.44 10.03 -5.16
C ASP A 30 9.52 8.94 -5.13
N ARG A 31 9.61 8.16 -4.04
CA ARG A 31 10.63 7.13 -3.84
C ARG A 31 10.01 5.79 -3.49
N VAL A 32 10.44 4.76 -4.20
CA VAL A 32 10.24 3.36 -3.84
C VAL A 32 11.41 2.88 -2.98
N GLN A 33 11.12 2.06 -1.97
CA GLN A 33 12.10 1.45 -1.07
C GLN A 33 12.16 -0.06 -1.33
N ILE A 34 13.25 -0.69 -0.87
CA ILE A 34 13.40 -2.15 -0.91
C ILE A 34 12.51 -2.75 0.16
N CYS A 35 11.61 -3.67 -0.25
CA CYS A 35 10.79 -4.40 0.69
C CYS A 35 11.63 -5.37 1.52
N GLN A 36 11.60 -5.23 2.84
CA GLN A 36 12.31 -6.14 3.77
C GLN A 36 11.76 -7.58 3.74
N GLY A 37 10.55 -7.79 3.19
CA GLY A 37 9.95 -9.12 3.07
C GLY A 37 10.39 -9.90 1.84
N CYS A 38 10.44 -9.26 0.67
CA CYS A 38 10.76 -9.92 -0.60
C CYS A 38 12.05 -9.46 -1.28
N GLY A 39 12.70 -8.40 -0.78
CA GLY A 39 13.97 -7.88 -1.32
C GLY A 39 13.84 -7.04 -2.60
N GLU A 40 12.62 -6.72 -3.04
CA GLU A 40 12.37 -6.02 -4.30
C GLU A 40 12.07 -4.52 -4.09
N TYR A 41 12.46 -3.69 -5.07
CA TYR A 41 12.20 -2.24 -5.09
C TYR A 41 10.74 -1.94 -5.45
N ALA A 42 9.85 -2.16 -4.48
CA ALA A 42 8.43 -1.98 -4.70
C ALA A 42 7.71 -1.39 -3.49
N GLU A 43 8.42 -1.05 -2.42
CA GLU A 43 7.80 -0.50 -1.22
C GLU A 43 7.48 0.99 -1.40
N GLU A 44 6.20 1.31 -1.57
CA GLU A 44 5.70 2.67 -1.79
C GLU A 44 5.20 3.27 -0.49
N THR A 45 5.56 4.53 -0.24
CA THR A 45 5.05 5.31 0.89
C THR A 45 3.94 6.25 0.43
N TRP A 46 2.85 6.28 1.17
CA TRP A 46 1.64 7.04 0.91
C TRP A 46 1.28 7.85 2.14
N SER A 47 1.20 9.16 2.02
CA SER A 47 0.92 10.07 3.13
C SER A 47 -0.40 10.80 2.91
N LEU A 48 -1.34 10.63 3.83
CA LEU A 48 -2.55 11.42 3.93
C LEU A 48 -2.33 12.51 4.98
N ARG A 49 -2.25 13.76 4.53
CA ARG A 49 -2.28 14.92 5.43
C ARG A 49 -3.74 15.32 5.64
N GLY A 50 -4.27 15.02 6.82
CA GLY A 50 -5.56 15.58 7.25
C GLY A 50 -5.46 17.07 7.57
N PRO A 51 -6.59 17.76 7.77
CA PRO A 51 -6.62 19.09 8.37
C PRO A 51 -5.89 19.08 9.72
N GLU A 52 -5.27 20.20 10.11
CA GLU A 52 -4.61 20.34 11.41
C GLU A 52 -5.53 19.84 12.55
N GLY A 53 -5.04 18.90 13.35
CA GLY A 53 -5.77 18.30 14.47
C GLY A 53 -6.61 17.06 14.17
N LEU A 54 -6.89 16.71 12.91
CA LEU A 54 -7.70 15.53 12.54
C LEU A 54 -6.89 14.26 12.22
N GLY A 55 -5.58 14.30 12.44
CA GLY A 55 -4.69 13.14 12.35
C GLY A 55 -4.26 12.81 10.92
N GLY A 56 -2.95 12.83 10.67
CA GLY A 56 -2.37 12.27 9.46
C GLY A 56 -2.39 10.74 9.46
N ARG A 57 -2.31 10.15 8.27
CA ARG A 57 -2.09 8.71 8.10
C ARG A 57 -1.03 8.46 7.06
N ASP A 58 0.05 7.81 7.46
CA ASP A 58 1.04 7.29 6.52
C ASP A 58 0.77 5.80 6.30
N VAL A 59 0.95 5.31 5.08
CA VAL A 59 0.85 3.91 4.72
C VAL A 59 2.07 3.56 3.89
N VAL A 60 2.75 2.48 4.25
CA VAL A 60 3.85 1.93 3.46
C VAL A 60 3.40 0.56 3.01
N ALA A 61 3.39 0.34 1.70
CA ALA A 61 2.96 -0.92 1.13
C ALA A 61 3.94 -1.37 0.05
N CYS A 62 4.39 -2.60 0.17
CA CYS A 62 5.06 -3.27 -0.91
C CYS A 62 4.07 -3.46 -2.05
N MET A 63 4.50 -3.04 -3.25
CA MET A 63 3.98 -3.24 -4.60
C MET A 63 4.66 -4.42 -5.35
N ASN A 64 5.41 -5.30 -4.64
CA ASN A 64 5.71 -6.70 -5.08
C ASN A 64 5.19 -7.89 -4.19
N CYS A 65 4.95 -7.75 -2.88
CA CYS A 65 4.47 -8.87 -2.02
C CYS A 65 3.17 -8.61 -1.24
N GLY A 66 2.56 -7.43 -1.38
CA GLY A 66 1.32 -7.06 -0.69
C GLY A 66 1.47 -6.73 0.81
N ARG A 67 2.68 -6.79 1.38
CA ARG A 67 2.92 -6.37 2.77
C ARG A 67 2.62 -4.88 2.91
N ALA A 68 1.76 -4.51 3.85
CA ALA A 68 1.50 -3.11 4.17
C ALA A 68 1.56 -2.83 5.67
N ARG A 69 1.89 -1.58 5.98
CA ARG A 69 1.97 -0.99 7.31
C ARG A 69 1.27 0.34 7.28
N SER A 70 0.55 0.69 8.33
CA SER A 70 0.01 2.03 8.46
C SER A 70 0.41 2.68 9.78
N TRP A 71 0.52 3.99 9.76
CA TRP A 71 0.79 4.84 10.90
C TRP A 71 -0.37 5.81 11.05
N ARG A 72 -1.10 5.76 12.18
CA ARG A 72 -2.07 6.80 12.54
C ARG A 72 -1.41 7.86 13.40
N GLY A 73 -1.70 9.13 13.09
CA GLY A 73 -1.32 10.28 13.91
C GLY A 73 -0.26 11.17 13.27
N SER A 74 -0.15 12.39 13.80
CA SER A 74 0.88 13.38 13.44
C SER A 74 1.83 13.55 14.64
N GLY A 75 3.15 13.42 14.44
CA GLY A 75 4.17 13.67 15.48
C GLY A 75 4.97 12.44 15.94
N GLN A 76 5.47 12.48 17.18
CA GLN A 76 6.40 11.50 17.78
C GLN A 76 5.75 10.17 18.19
N GLN A 77 4.43 10.15 18.43
CA GLN A 77 3.66 8.96 18.78
C GLN A 77 2.79 8.55 17.59
N ARG A 78 3.37 7.80 16.67
CA ARG A 78 2.63 7.17 15.57
C ARG A 78 2.30 5.75 15.96
N ALA A 79 1.02 5.41 16.05
CA ALA A 79 0.62 4.02 16.25
C ALA A 79 0.89 3.24 14.95
N VAL A 80 1.83 2.29 15.01
CA VAL A 80 2.08 1.32 13.94
C VAL A 80 0.98 0.26 13.96
N GLU A 81 0.33 0.09 12.81
CA GLU A 81 -0.51 -1.07 12.53
C GLU A 81 0.26 -1.96 11.53
N GLU A 82 0.80 -3.08 12.01
CA GLU A 82 1.37 -4.16 11.20
C GLU A 82 0.94 -5.53 11.80
N PRO A 83 0.35 -6.45 11.02
CA PRO A 83 0.03 -6.33 9.59
C PRO A 83 -1.14 -5.38 9.34
N PHE A 84 -1.04 -4.56 8.29
CA PHE A 84 -2.13 -3.72 7.83
C PHE A 84 -2.73 -4.30 6.55
N ASP A 85 -4.02 -4.63 6.59
CA ASP A 85 -4.73 -5.12 5.41
C ASP A 85 -5.10 -3.95 4.48
N LEU A 86 -4.17 -3.57 3.61
CA LEU A 86 -4.36 -2.44 2.69
C LEU A 86 -5.50 -2.69 1.70
N LEU A 87 -5.63 -3.92 1.20
CA LEU A 87 -6.65 -4.24 0.21
C LEU A 87 -8.05 -4.09 0.78
N GLY A 88 -8.34 -4.68 1.95
CA GLY A 88 -9.61 -4.49 2.65
C GLY A 88 -9.83 -3.04 3.08
N PHE A 89 -8.78 -2.33 3.51
CA PHE A 89 -8.89 -0.89 3.81
C PHE A 89 -9.34 -0.05 2.60
N LEU A 90 -8.84 -0.40 1.40
CA LEU A 90 -9.24 0.26 0.16
C LEU A 90 -10.54 -0.29 -0.43
N GLY A 91 -11.12 -1.33 0.17
CA GLY A 91 -12.29 -2.05 -0.36
C GLY A 91 -11.98 -2.80 -1.66
N ILE A 92 -10.71 -3.16 -1.87
CA ILE A 92 -10.26 -4.00 -2.98
C ILE A 92 -10.35 -5.44 -2.50
N SER A 93 -11.55 -6.03 -2.57
CA SER A 93 -11.67 -7.47 -2.34
C SER A 93 -11.03 -8.21 -3.51
N PRO A 94 -10.17 -9.21 -3.28
CA PRO A 94 -9.75 -10.15 -4.32
C PRO A 94 -10.89 -11.10 -4.75
N GLU A 95 -12.16 -10.72 -4.58
CA GLU A 95 -13.30 -11.62 -4.77
C GLU A 95 -13.63 -11.81 -6.26
N ARG A 96 -13.33 -13.04 -6.69
CA ARG A 96 -13.97 -13.85 -7.74
C ARG A 96 -14.10 -13.18 -9.11
N THR A 97 -13.10 -13.43 -9.95
CA THR A 97 -13.39 -13.82 -11.34
C THR A 97 -14.29 -15.06 -11.28
N GLU A 98 -15.60 -14.87 -11.25
CA GLU A 98 -16.56 -15.92 -11.55
C GLU A 98 -16.49 -16.14 -13.07
N PRO A 99 -16.12 -17.33 -13.56
CA PRO A 99 -16.21 -17.61 -14.99
C PRO A 99 -17.69 -17.74 -15.33
N SER A 100 -18.21 -16.86 -16.20
CA SER A 100 -19.50 -17.04 -16.86
C SER A 100 -19.32 -17.16 -18.36
#